data_AF-A0A431KYY5-F1
#
_entry.id   AF-A0A431KYY5-F1
#
_cell.length_a   1.000
_cell.length_b   1.000
_cell.length_c   1.000
_cell.angle_alpha   90.00
_cell.angle_beta   90.00
_cell.angle_gamma   90.00
#
_symmetry.space_group_name_H-M   'P 1'
#
loop_
_entity.id
_entity.type
_entity.pdbx_description
1 polymer ?
#
loop_
_entity_poly.entity_id
_entity_poly.type
_entity_poly.pdbx_seq_one_letter_code
_entity_poly.pdbx_strand_id
1 'polypeptide(L)'
;MTRITFALLLGLHGLITAASPVSAQTLPPPSRTVFKCDQGGKTVYSDSPCLGAQRIEVEPTRGVSKLSGKERIGADVQHEHFREQMSDAIRPLNGMDRKQYASFERRFKLSPEAQQECRRLDTHLPPLERQELQTSGAEFTGVQQQLFALRKRFRELGC
;
A
#
# COMPACT_ATOMS: atom_id res chain seq x y z
N MET A 1 68.80 41.86 24.76
CA MET A 1 68.56 42.39 23.39
C MET A 1 68.14 41.22 22.51
N THR A 2 66.88 41.17 22.07
CA THR A 2 66.35 40.72 20.74
C THR A 2 64.87 40.27 20.80
N ARG A 3 64.01 41.18 20.31
CA ARG A 3 62.84 41.04 19.41
C ARG A 3 61.51 40.38 19.84
N ILE A 4 60.48 41.20 19.65
CA ILE A 4 59.01 41.03 19.64
C ILE A 4 58.54 40.69 18.21
N THR A 5 57.51 39.83 18.05
CA THR A 5 56.40 39.93 17.04
C THR A 5 55.40 38.76 17.25
N PHE A 6 54.21 38.98 17.81
CA PHE A 6 52.89 39.23 17.16
C PHE A 6 52.30 38.07 16.32
N ALA A 7 51.24 37.43 16.82
CA ALA A 7 50.21 36.79 15.99
C ALA A 7 48.88 36.73 16.76
N LEU A 8 48.05 37.72 16.45
CA LEU A 8 46.61 37.85 16.74
C LEU A 8 45.85 36.74 15.99
N LEU A 9 44.78 36.17 16.54
CA LEU A 9 43.60 35.73 15.77
C LEU A 9 42.40 35.45 16.70
N LEU A 10 41.37 36.29 16.56
CA LEU A 10 40.08 36.21 17.22
C LEU A 10 39.27 35.00 16.71
N GLY A 11 38.67 34.24 17.63
CA GLY A 11 37.71 33.18 17.33
C GLY A 11 36.27 33.69 17.26
N LEU A 12 35.73 33.73 16.03
CA LEU A 12 34.35 34.06 15.68
C LEU A 12 33.40 32.89 16.05
N HIS A 13 32.50 33.07 17.02
CA HIS A 13 31.49 32.06 17.38
C HIS A 13 30.25 32.20 16.47
N GLY A 14 30.03 31.23 15.59
CA GLY A 14 28.86 31.15 14.72
C GLY A 14 27.61 30.62 15.44
N LEU A 15 26.50 31.35 15.32
CA LEU A 15 25.15 30.88 15.68
C LEU A 15 24.72 29.78 14.71
N ILE A 16 24.49 28.57 15.22
CA ILE A 16 23.89 27.45 14.47
C ILE A 16 22.39 27.46 14.72
N THR A 17 21.61 27.88 13.73
CA THR A 17 20.15 27.73 13.71
C THR A 17 19.79 26.29 13.34
N ALA A 18 19.22 25.54 14.30
CA ALA A 18 18.71 24.20 14.07
C ALA A 18 17.41 24.27 13.25
N ALA A 19 17.49 23.94 11.95
CA ALA A 19 16.33 23.69 11.12
C ALA A 19 15.86 22.23 11.33
N SER A 20 14.73 22.04 12.00
CA SER A 20 14.10 20.73 12.14
C SER A 20 13.52 20.26 10.80
N PRO A 21 13.82 19.03 10.34
CA PRO A 21 13.21 18.49 9.12
C PRO A 21 11.74 18.17 9.38
N VAL A 22 10.86 18.87 8.67
CA VAL A 22 9.44 18.50 8.56
C VAL A 22 9.36 17.16 7.81
N SER A 23 9.07 16.08 8.53
CA SER A 23 8.74 14.81 7.91
C SER A 23 7.37 14.93 7.25
N ALA A 24 7.36 14.99 5.91
CA ALA A 24 6.14 14.82 5.13
C ALA A 24 5.57 13.42 5.43
N GLN A 25 4.38 13.38 6.03
CA GLN A 25 3.66 12.12 6.25
C GLN A 25 3.25 11.56 4.89
N THR A 26 4.04 10.63 4.37
CA THR A 26 3.67 9.87 3.18
C THR A 26 2.57 8.90 3.61
N LEU A 27 1.31 9.25 3.29
CA LEU A 27 0.21 8.32 3.47
C LEU A 27 0.48 7.12 2.55
N PRO A 28 0.29 5.88 3.05
CA PRO A 28 0.40 4.71 2.19
C PRO A 28 -0.60 4.87 1.03
N PRO A 29 -0.24 4.40 -0.17
CA PRO A 29 -1.14 4.45 -1.31
C PRO A 29 -2.47 3.76 -0.92
N PRO A 30 -3.61 4.31 -1.34
CA PRO A 30 -4.90 3.77 -0.94
C PRO A 30 -5.00 2.30 -1.39
N SER A 31 -5.10 1.38 -0.42
CA SER A 31 -5.22 -0.05 -0.72
C SER A 31 -6.67 -0.34 -1.12
N ARG A 32 -6.86 -0.94 -2.30
CA ARG A 32 -8.20 -1.41 -2.72
C ARG A 32 -8.70 -2.58 -1.87
N THR A 33 -7.83 -3.21 -1.09
CA THR A 33 -8.19 -4.27 -0.15
C THR A 33 -8.01 -3.79 1.29
N VAL A 34 -9.06 -3.96 2.09
CA VAL A 34 -9.12 -3.66 3.51
C VAL A 34 -9.61 -4.90 4.25
N PHE A 35 -9.06 -5.17 5.42
CA PHE A 35 -9.44 -6.27 6.28
C PHE A 35 -10.24 -5.73 7.47
N LYS A 36 -11.40 -6.33 7.72
CA LYS A 36 -12.20 -6.09 8.92
C LYS A 36 -11.73 -7.04 10.01
N CYS A 37 -11.13 -6.49 11.06
CA CYS A 37 -10.54 -7.20 12.19
C CYS A 37 -11.37 -6.97 13.45
N ASP A 38 -11.75 -8.02 14.18
CA ASP A 38 -12.38 -7.87 15.49
C ASP A 38 -11.31 -8.06 16.59
N GLN A 39 -10.86 -6.98 17.21
CA GLN A 39 -9.83 -6.99 18.25
C GLN A 39 -10.42 -6.45 19.56
N GLY A 40 -10.43 -7.27 20.62
CA GLY A 40 -10.89 -6.84 21.95
C GLY A 40 -12.33 -6.35 22.00
N GLY A 41 -13.23 -6.94 21.20
CA GLY A 41 -14.64 -6.54 21.09
C GLY A 41 -14.89 -5.28 20.26
N LYS A 42 -13.88 -4.76 19.54
CA LYS A 42 -14.01 -3.62 18.63
C LYS A 42 -13.64 -4.03 17.21
N THR A 43 -14.48 -3.66 16.24
CA THR A 43 -14.18 -3.82 14.82
C THR A 43 -13.22 -2.71 14.36
N VAL A 44 -12.07 -3.10 13.84
CA VAL A 44 -11.02 -2.23 13.30
C VAL A 44 -10.80 -2.58 11.83
N TYR A 45 -10.71 -1.56 10.97
CA TYR A 45 -10.36 -1.74 9.56
C TYR A 45 -8.87 -1.51 9.38
N SER A 46 -8.17 -2.47 8.77
CA SER A 46 -6.74 -2.38 8.50
C SER A 46 -6.44 -2.71 7.04
N ASP A 47 -5.41 -2.09 6.48
CA ASP A 47 -4.82 -2.49 5.21
C ASP A 47 -4.03 -3.82 5.33
N SER A 48 -3.75 -4.28 6.56
CA SER A 48 -2.99 -5.50 6.87
C SER A 48 -3.88 -6.68 7.23
N PRO A 49 -3.55 -7.89 6.75
CA PRO A 49 -4.30 -9.08 7.13
C PRO A 49 -4.12 -9.34 8.63
N CYS A 50 -5.23 -9.63 9.30
CA CYS A 50 -5.26 -10.07 10.70
C CYS A 50 -5.92 -11.46 10.80
N LEU A 51 -5.80 -12.10 11.95
CA LEU A 51 -6.39 -13.42 12.17
C LEU A 51 -7.93 -13.32 12.17
N GLY A 52 -8.57 -14.15 11.35
CA GLY A 52 -10.04 -14.18 11.22
C GLY A 52 -10.67 -12.97 10.54
N ALA A 53 -9.87 -12.18 9.81
CA ALA A 53 -10.39 -10.99 9.14
C ALA A 53 -11.26 -11.33 7.94
N GLN A 54 -12.31 -10.55 7.73
CA GLN A 54 -13.01 -10.55 6.45
C GLN A 54 -12.31 -9.59 5.47
N ARG A 55 -11.96 -10.08 4.29
CA ARG A 55 -11.42 -9.26 3.20
C ARG A 55 -12.56 -8.46 2.55
N ILE A 56 -12.37 -7.15 2.46
CA ILE A 56 -13.31 -6.21 1.86
C ILE A 56 -12.56 -5.50 0.73
N GLU A 57 -13.12 -5.54 -0.48
CA GLU A 57 -12.64 -4.71 -1.58
C GLU A 57 -13.39 -3.38 -1.53
N VAL A 58 -12.64 -2.28 -1.41
CA VAL A 58 -13.17 -0.92 -1.37
C VAL A 58 -12.59 -0.12 -2.52
N GLU A 59 -13.43 0.69 -3.16
CA GLU A 59 -12.93 1.71 -4.09
C GLU A 59 -12.57 2.95 -3.26
N PRO A 60 -11.30 3.40 -3.28
CA PRO A 60 -10.89 4.59 -2.55
C PRO A 60 -11.67 5.83 -3.00
N THR A 61 -11.98 6.73 -2.06
CA THR A 61 -12.64 7.98 -2.40
C THR A 61 -11.70 8.87 -3.20
N ARG A 62 -12.11 9.23 -4.42
CA ARG A 62 -11.46 10.26 -5.23
C ARG A 62 -11.93 11.61 -4.68
N GLY A 63 -11.02 12.44 -4.15
CA GLY A 63 -11.36 13.65 -3.40
C GLY A 63 -12.35 14.60 -4.11
N VAL A 64 -13.02 15.47 -3.35
CA VAL A 64 -14.01 16.41 -3.90
C VAL A 64 -13.37 17.67 -4.47
N SER A 65 -13.84 18.10 -5.65
CA SER A 65 -13.49 19.40 -6.24
C SER A 65 -13.93 20.53 -5.30
N LYS A 66 -12.98 21.36 -4.84
CA LYS A 66 -13.32 22.54 -4.03
C LYS A 66 -14.18 23.50 -4.87
N LEU A 67 -15.15 24.17 -4.24
CA LEU A 67 -16.17 25.07 -4.81
C LEU A 67 -15.62 26.32 -5.55
N SER A 68 -14.35 26.36 -5.97
CA SER A 68 -13.69 27.56 -6.53
C SER A 68 -13.81 27.71 -8.05
N GLY A 69 -14.81 27.08 -8.69
CA GLY A 69 -15.05 27.18 -10.14
C GLY A 69 -13.95 26.60 -11.06
N LYS A 70 -12.90 26.01 -10.50
CA LYS A 70 -11.84 25.28 -11.21
C LYS A 70 -11.66 23.93 -10.55
N GLU A 71 -11.77 22.87 -11.35
CA GLU A 71 -11.50 21.52 -10.89
C GLU A 71 -10.03 21.41 -10.47
N ARG A 72 -9.79 20.90 -9.26
CA ARG A 72 -8.45 20.62 -8.74
C ARG A 72 -8.39 19.16 -8.37
N ILE A 73 -7.84 18.37 -9.28
CA ILE A 73 -7.58 16.95 -9.08
C ILE A 73 -6.18 16.80 -8.49
N GLY A 74 -6.06 16.02 -7.41
CA GLY A 74 -4.75 15.67 -6.82
C GLY A 74 -3.89 14.85 -7.78
N ALA A 75 -2.57 14.89 -7.63
CA ALA A 75 -1.64 14.17 -8.49
C ALA A 75 -1.85 12.63 -8.45
N ASP A 76 -2.28 12.12 -7.29
CA ASP A 76 -2.67 10.73 -7.06
C ASP A 76 -3.89 10.32 -7.89
N VAL A 77 -4.94 11.12 -7.86
CA VAL A 77 -6.17 10.87 -8.63
C VAL A 77 -5.91 11.06 -10.13
N GLN A 78 -5.09 12.04 -10.53
CA GLN A 78 -4.66 12.19 -11.93
C GLN A 78 -3.91 10.95 -12.43
N HIS A 79 -3.00 10.40 -11.62
CA HIS A 79 -2.27 9.18 -11.96
C HIS A 79 -3.20 7.97 -12.10
N GLU A 80 -4.20 7.84 -11.22
CA GLU A 80 -5.22 6.79 -11.33
C GLU A 80 -6.01 6.93 -12.65
N HIS A 81 -6.53 8.12 -12.97
CA HIS A 81 -7.25 8.36 -14.22
C HIS A 81 -6.43 8.01 -15.45
N PHE A 82 -5.15 8.40 -15.47
CA PHE A 82 -4.26 8.07 -16.57
C PHE A 82 -4.10 6.56 -16.75
N ARG A 83 -3.96 5.80 -15.66
CA ARG A 83 -3.84 4.33 -15.71
C ARG A 83 -5.14 3.67 -16.17
N GLU A 84 -6.29 4.18 -15.75
CA GLU A 84 -7.59 3.69 -16.21
C GLU A 84 -7.78 3.93 -17.72
N GLN A 85 -7.46 5.14 -18.20
CA GLN A 85 -7.52 5.47 -19.63
C GLN A 85 -6.59 4.60 -20.46
N MET A 86 -5.36 4.40 -19.99
CA MET A 86 -4.41 3.50 -20.64
C MET A 86 -4.95 2.07 -20.71
N SER A 87 -5.49 1.56 -19.60
CA SER A 87 -6.09 0.21 -19.54
C SER A 87 -7.24 0.06 -20.53
N ASP A 88 -8.12 1.06 -20.64
CA ASP A 88 -9.26 1.00 -21.56
C ASP A 88 -8.81 1.06 -23.03
N ALA A 89 -7.76 1.85 -23.33
CA ALA A 89 -7.22 1.99 -24.68
C ALA A 89 -6.59 0.69 -25.21
N ILE A 90 -5.90 -0.06 -24.36
CA ILE A 90 -5.24 -1.32 -24.73
C ILE A 90 -6.13 -2.56 -24.55
N ARG A 91 -7.29 -2.42 -23.89
CA ARG A 91 -8.23 -3.52 -23.65
C ARG A 91 -8.59 -4.33 -24.91
N PRO A 92 -8.81 -3.73 -26.10
CA PRO A 92 -9.08 -4.50 -27.31
C PRO A 92 -7.92 -5.41 -27.75
N LEU A 93 -6.69 -5.11 -27.31
CA LEU A 93 -5.49 -5.85 -27.68
C LEU A 93 -5.19 -7.01 -26.71
N ASN A 94 -5.46 -6.82 -25.41
CA ASN A 94 -5.11 -7.79 -24.36
C ASN A 94 -6.33 -8.50 -23.74
N GLY A 95 -7.55 -8.00 -23.97
CA GLY A 95 -8.79 -8.51 -23.38
C GLY A 95 -8.95 -8.26 -21.87
N MET A 96 -8.00 -7.60 -21.21
CA MET A 96 -7.99 -7.39 -19.76
C MET A 96 -8.91 -6.25 -19.34
N ASP A 97 -9.64 -6.43 -18.24
CA ASP A 97 -10.30 -5.31 -17.56
C ASP A 97 -9.32 -4.48 -16.72
N ARG A 98 -9.78 -3.36 -16.15
CA ARG A 98 -8.94 -2.45 -15.36
C ARG A 98 -8.31 -3.11 -14.12
N LYS A 99 -9.01 -4.00 -13.43
CA LYS A 99 -8.50 -4.69 -12.23
C LYS A 99 -7.45 -5.74 -12.61
N GLN A 100 -7.70 -6.48 -13.69
CA GLN A 100 -6.77 -7.43 -14.25
C GLN A 100 -5.50 -6.74 -14.74
N TYR A 101 -5.64 -5.62 -15.45
CA TYR A 101 -4.52 -4.83 -15.92
C TYR A 101 -3.70 -4.22 -14.78
N ALA A 102 -4.36 -3.67 -13.75
CA ALA A 102 -3.66 -3.17 -12.56
C ALA A 102 -2.87 -4.28 -11.86
N SER A 103 -3.44 -5.48 -11.73
CA SER A 103 -2.76 -6.63 -11.14
C SER A 103 -1.59 -7.09 -12.01
N PHE A 104 -1.77 -7.11 -13.33
CA PHE A 104 -0.72 -7.41 -14.30
C PHE A 104 0.44 -6.43 -14.17
N GLU A 105 0.18 -5.11 -14.19
CA GLU A 105 1.21 -4.08 -14.09
C GLU A 105 1.99 -4.17 -12.77
N ARG A 106 1.30 -4.42 -11.65
CA ARG A 106 1.96 -4.63 -10.35
C ARG A 106 2.86 -5.85 -10.35
N ARG A 107 2.47 -6.93 -11.02
CA ARG A 107 3.20 -8.20 -11.03
C ARG A 107 4.30 -8.25 -12.08
N PHE A 108 4.18 -7.46 -13.14
CA PHE A 108 5.16 -7.42 -14.23
C PHE A 108 6.57 -7.06 -13.75
N LYS A 109 6.65 -6.20 -12.72
CA LYS A 109 7.92 -5.80 -12.07
C LYS A 109 8.47 -6.81 -11.05
N LEU A 110 7.76 -7.90 -10.76
CA LEU A 110 8.19 -8.93 -9.80
C LEU A 110 9.11 -9.96 -10.47
N SER A 111 9.91 -10.68 -9.68
CA SER A 111 10.70 -11.80 -10.20
C SER A 111 9.80 -12.91 -10.77
N PRO A 112 10.28 -13.73 -11.73
CA PRO A 112 9.49 -14.82 -12.29
C PRO A 112 8.95 -15.80 -11.24
N GLU A 113 9.75 -16.07 -10.20
CA GLU A 113 9.37 -16.88 -9.05
C GLU A 113 8.22 -16.24 -8.26
N ALA A 114 8.32 -14.94 -7.94
CA ALA A 114 7.26 -14.22 -7.24
C ALA A 114 5.97 -14.14 -8.07
N GLN A 115 6.07 -14.00 -9.40
CA GLN A 115 4.91 -14.04 -10.29
C GLN A 115 4.22 -15.40 -10.28
N GLN A 116 4.99 -16.50 -10.30
CA GLN A 116 4.45 -17.85 -10.20
C GLN A 116 3.76 -18.08 -8.86
N GLU A 117 4.37 -17.61 -7.77
CA GLU A 117 3.79 -17.73 -6.44
C GLU A 117 2.51 -16.90 -6.30
N CYS A 118 2.45 -15.69 -6.86
CA CYS A 118 1.19 -14.92 -6.92
C CYS A 118 0.08 -15.70 -7.64
N ARG A 119 0.37 -16.33 -8.79
CA ARG A 119 -0.61 -17.17 -9.51
C ARG A 119 -1.09 -18.35 -8.68
N ARG A 120 -0.18 -18.97 -7.92
CA ARG A 120 -0.51 -20.05 -6.99
C ARG A 120 -1.44 -19.56 -5.89
N LEU A 121 -1.12 -18.43 -5.27
CA LEU A 121 -1.93 -17.82 -4.20
C LEU A 121 -3.32 -17.39 -4.68
N ASP A 122 -3.45 -16.82 -5.89
CA ASP A 122 -4.75 -16.49 -6.50
C ASP A 122 -5.67 -17.71 -6.61
N THR A 123 -5.09 -18.90 -6.81
CA THR A 123 -5.85 -20.14 -6.92
C THR A 123 -6.28 -20.67 -5.56
N HIS A 124 -5.45 -20.52 -4.53
CA HIS A 124 -5.71 -21.08 -3.18
C HIS A 124 -6.51 -20.18 -2.25
N LEU A 125 -6.39 -18.85 -2.37
CA LEU A 125 -7.06 -17.91 -1.46
C LEU A 125 -8.59 -17.99 -1.57
N PRO A 126 -9.23 -17.85 -2.75
CA PRO A 126 -10.70 -17.84 -2.85
C PRO A 126 -11.44 -19.07 -2.29
N PRO A 127 -10.98 -20.33 -2.49
CA PRO A 127 -11.64 -21.47 -1.87
C PRO A 127 -11.48 -21.47 -0.34
N LEU A 128 -10.31 -21.11 0.19
CA LEU A 128 -10.12 -21.01 1.64
C LEU A 128 -10.97 -19.90 2.27
N GLU A 129 -11.12 -18.76 1.60
CA GLU A 129 -11.99 -17.67 2.05
C GLU A 129 -13.46 -18.12 2.12
N ARG A 130 -13.91 -18.92 1.15
CA ARG A 130 -15.27 -19.51 1.19
C ARG A 130 -15.40 -20.57 2.28
N GLN A 131 -14.36 -21.36 2.51
CA GLN A 131 -14.34 -22.36 3.57
C GLN A 131 -14.46 -21.71 4.96
N GLU A 132 -13.73 -20.61 5.22
CA GLU A 132 -13.84 -19.88 6.48
C GLU A 132 -15.28 -19.43 6.78
N LEU A 133 -16.02 -18.96 5.77
CA LEU A 133 -17.41 -18.54 5.92
C LEU A 133 -18.38 -19.70 6.24
N GLN A 134 -18.00 -20.93 5.92
CA GLN A 134 -18.84 -22.13 6.07
C GLN A 134 -18.44 -22.99 7.27
N THR A 135 -17.19 -22.90 7.72
CA THR A 135 -16.64 -23.68 8.83
C THR A 135 -17.01 -23.05 10.17
N SER A 136 -17.32 -23.90 11.14
CA SER A 136 -17.48 -23.51 12.55
C SER A 136 -16.89 -24.59 13.45
N GLY A 137 -16.73 -24.31 14.74
CA GLY A 137 -16.16 -25.27 15.70
C GLY A 137 -14.64 -25.40 15.59
N ALA A 138 -14.10 -26.58 15.92
CA ALA A 138 -12.66 -26.80 16.09
C ALA A 138 -11.81 -26.52 14.83
N GLU A 139 -12.35 -26.82 13.64
CA GLU A 139 -11.67 -26.63 12.35
C GLU A 139 -11.56 -25.14 11.95
N PHE A 140 -12.40 -24.28 12.52
CA PHE A 140 -12.45 -22.85 12.17
C PHE A 140 -11.12 -22.15 12.42
N THR A 141 -10.53 -22.37 13.59
CA THR A 141 -9.24 -21.77 13.97
C THR A 141 -8.11 -22.19 13.03
N GLY A 142 -8.11 -23.46 12.59
CA GLY A 142 -7.11 -23.96 11.63
C GLY A 142 -7.21 -23.26 10.28
N VAL A 143 -8.43 -23.11 9.75
CA VAL A 143 -8.69 -22.39 8.49
C VAL A 143 -8.27 -20.92 8.59
N GLN A 144 -8.55 -20.25 9.71
CA GLN A 144 -8.15 -18.85 9.93
C GLN A 144 -6.63 -18.66 9.94
N GLN A 145 -5.89 -19.56 10.59
CA GLN A 145 -4.44 -19.52 10.62
C GLN A 145 -3.84 -19.71 9.22
N GLN A 146 -4.38 -20.66 8.45
CA GLN A 146 -3.95 -20.90 7.08
C GLN A 146 -4.22 -19.68 6.18
N LEU A 147 -5.42 -19.10 6.27
CA LEU A 147 -5.77 -17.89 5.52
C LEU A 147 -4.86 -16.71 5.87
N PHE A 148 -4.60 -16.50 7.15
CA PHE A 148 -3.69 -15.45 7.60
C PHE A 148 -2.30 -15.61 6.99
N ALA A 149 -1.73 -16.82 7.03
CA ALA A 149 -0.41 -17.10 6.46
C ALA A 149 -0.37 -16.80 4.94
N LEU A 150 -1.37 -17.25 4.18
CA LEU A 150 -1.43 -17.01 2.73
C LEU A 150 -1.65 -15.54 2.39
N ARG A 151 -2.53 -14.83 3.10
CA ARG A 151 -2.78 -13.39 2.88
C ARG A 151 -1.55 -12.55 3.22
N LYS A 152 -0.83 -12.91 4.29
CA LYS A 152 0.45 -12.28 4.64
C LYS A 152 1.45 -12.46 3.50
N ARG A 153 1.63 -13.69 3.00
CA ARG A 153 2.53 -13.97 1.87
C ARG A 153 2.14 -13.21 0.60
N PHE A 154 0.84 -13.14 0.29
CA PHE A 154 0.32 -12.39 -0.86
C PHE A 154 0.70 -10.91 -0.78
N ARG A 155 0.54 -10.30 0.40
CA ARG A 155 0.92 -8.90 0.64
C ARG A 155 2.43 -8.69 0.54
N GLU A 156 3.22 -9.58 1.15
CA GLU A 156 4.70 -9.49 1.15
C GLU A 156 5.29 -9.55 -0.26
N LEU A 157 4.71 -10.34 -1.15
CA LEU A 157 5.16 -10.46 -2.54
C LEU A 157 4.71 -9.30 -3.43
N GLY A 158 3.79 -8.44 -2.95
CA GLY A 158 3.21 -7.38 -3.77
C GLY A 158 2.31 -7.90 -4.90
N CYS A 159 1.68 -9.06 -4.67
CA CYS A 159 0.53 -9.48 -5.46
C CYS A 159 -0.63 -8.46 -5.20
#